data_AF-A0A926KTV8-F1
#
_entry.id   AF-A0A926KTV8-F1
#
_cell.length_a   1.000
_cell.length_b   1.000
_cell.length_c   1.000
_cell.angle_alpha   90.00
_cell.angle_beta   90.00
_cell.angle_gamma   90.00
#
_symmetry.space_group_name_H-M   'P 1'
#
loop_
_entity.id
_entity.type
_entity.pdbx_description
1 polymer ?
#
loop_
_entity_poly.entity_id
_entity_poly.type
_entity_poly.pdbx_seq_one_letter_code
_entity_poly.pdbx_strand_id
1 'polypeptide(L)'
;MKKASSFEIVAARCWNMLNEGKPFTPIFVAGVFLLYHIGDWSDVGFWSSAGLGLLVTLPLFVIYYCYDYPLFLRNYLWLPLIAALLIWDRPDLTLYLLALGLFYFFTIYFWGTFYYHLRIGTSWWNFTRFWKLVLKNSDSTSGNAQEQMPKFLLLLFVWNHFYGEFDHEASPDVVNGLLFAAGLLLYSFILHRNLFDWKPAEIPSFTRDSSNVKTGGAALNKKVIVIVVDGMRKERFEEADAPFMKKLRAEGTEYAQMETVYPARTVVCFSSMFTGTYPREHGIRSNMVWKLGIRVESIFDSLRKVGKKGRLLGIAHLIDSMGDDVESVTAVMHNDVADRNIIERAKKIMEEQNPDLLVAQLIGVDQTGHSRGVLYDDYTQKIAEADRLIEEFVGWLERKGMMDNTTLIICADHGQADGIGGHGHLDEGERYVPFFLHGPTIQQGLRIDEKHSLVSMAPTLAYLLGAPFPSHSRGPVLTEAIKHHD
;
A
#
# COMPACT_ATOMS: atom_id res chain seq x y z
N MET A 1 4.91 31.76 3.82
CA MET A 1 4.04 30.72 3.21
C MET A 1 2.65 31.33 3.02
N LYS A 2 2.12 31.38 1.79
CA LYS A 2 0.73 31.81 1.56
C LYS A 2 -0.20 30.73 2.12
N LYS A 3 -1.25 31.11 2.86
CA LYS A 3 -2.31 30.18 3.25
C LYS A 3 -3.01 29.69 1.98
N ALA A 4 -3.28 28.39 1.89
CA ALA A 4 -4.11 27.84 0.83
C ALA A 4 -5.47 28.55 0.84
N SER A 5 -5.92 28.98 -0.33
CA SER A 5 -7.23 29.58 -0.54
C SER A 5 -8.34 28.58 -0.18
N SER A 6 -9.52 29.10 0.15
CA SER A 6 -10.70 28.25 0.40
C SER A 6 -11.01 27.33 -0.78
N PHE A 7 -10.76 27.78 -2.01
CA PHE A 7 -10.91 26.97 -3.22
C PHE A 7 -9.94 25.79 -3.24
N GLU A 8 -8.66 26.00 -2.94
CA GLU A 8 -7.66 24.92 -2.88
C GLU A 8 -8.00 23.88 -1.80
N ILE A 9 -8.52 24.32 -0.66
CA ILE A 9 -8.93 23.41 0.44
C ILE A 9 -10.14 22.57 0.02
N VAL A 10 -11.14 23.19 -0.62
CA VAL A 10 -12.33 22.48 -1.12
C VAL A 10 -11.92 21.52 -2.23
N ALA A 11 -11.11 21.95 -3.19
CA ALA A 11 -10.59 21.11 -4.26
C ALA A 11 -9.78 19.92 -3.72
N ALA A 12 -8.96 20.12 -2.69
CA ALA A 12 -8.22 19.05 -2.03
C ALA A 12 -9.13 18.05 -1.29
N ARG A 13 -10.21 18.52 -0.66
CA ARG A 13 -11.19 17.64 0.00
C ARG A 13 -12.02 16.84 -1.00
N CYS A 14 -12.49 17.48 -2.07
CA CYS A 14 -13.15 16.81 -3.18
C CYS A 14 -12.21 15.78 -3.84
N TRP A 15 -10.93 16.12 -3.97
CA TRP A 15 -9.90 15.20 -4.44
C TRP A 15 -9.76 13.99 -3.53
N ASN A 16 -9.63 14.15 -2.22
CA ASN A 16 -9.51 12.99 -1.32
C ASN A 16 -10.72 12.06 -1.42
N MET A 17 -11.93 12.61 -1.54
CA MET A 17 -13.14 11.82 -1.79
C MET A 17 -13.18 11.11 -3.14
N LEU A 18 -12.52 11.65 -4.16
CA LEU A 18 -12.47 11.05 -5.50
C LEU A 18 -11.23 10.17 -5.70
N ASN A 19 -10.18 10.34 -4.91
CA ASN A 19 -8.89 9.70 -5.09
C ASN A 19 -8.68 8.52 -4.14
N GLU A 20 -9.34 8.50 -2.98
CA GLU A 20 -9.35 7.33 -2.11
C GLU A 20 -10.42 6.35 -2.60
N GLY A 21 -9.98 5.18 -3.06
CA GLY A 21 -10.80 4.22 -3.81
C GLY A 21 -12.03 3.75 -3.03
N LYS A 22 -13.13 3.59 -3.78
CA LYS A 22 -14.52 3.17 -3.45
C LYS A 22 -15.61 4.24 -3.66
N PRO A 23 -15.50 5.49 -3.14
CA PRO A 23 -16.47 6.55 -3.43
C PRO A 23 -16.43 7.11 -4.87
N PHE A 24 -15.32 6.95 -5.61
CA PHE A 24 -15.22 7.50 -6.97
C PHE A 24 -16.30 7.00 -7.92
N THR A 25 -16.41 5.68 -8.09
CA THR A 25 -17.36 5.07 -9.05
C THR A 25 -18.80 5.54 -8.81
N PRO A 26 -19.37 5.52 -7.59
CA PRO A 26 -20.72 6.03 -7.35
C PRO A 26 -20.86 7.53 -7.62
N ILE A 27 -19.91 8.35 -7.21
CA ILE A 27 -19.97 9.81 -7.43
C ILE A 27 -19.87 10.13 -8.93
N PHE A 28 -18.93 9.50 -9.64
CA PHE A 28 -18.70 9.73 -11.06
C PHE A 28 -19.91 9.31 -11.89
N VAL A 29 -20.44 8.09 -11.66
CA VAL A 29 -21.61 7.59 -12.39
C VAL A 29 -22.84 8.48 -12.14
N ALA A 30 -23.13 8.83 -10.89
CA ALA A 30 -24.25 9.71 -10.58
C ALA A 30 -24.09 11.10 -11.21
N GLY A 31 -22.89 11.68 -11.15
CA GLY A 31 -22.59 12.96 -11.77
C GLY A 31 -22.77 12.95 -13.30
N VAL A 32 -22.27 11.90 -13.97
CA VAL A 32 -22.41 11.74 -15.44
C VAL A 32 -23.86 11.53 -15.84
N PHE A 33 -24.59 10.66 -15.14
CA PHE A 33 -26.01 10.40 -15.41
C PHE A 33 -26.84 11.68 -15.30
N LEU A 34 -26.70 12.41 -14.19
CA LEU A 34 -27.43 13.65 -13.97
C LEU A 34 -27.06 14.75 -14.98
N LEU A 35 -25.78 14.85 -15.36
CA LEU A 35 -25.33 15.80 -16.37
C LEU A 35 -25.86 15.46 -17.76
N TYR A 36 -25.91 14.17 -18.11
CA TYR A 36 -26.44 13.71 -19.40
C TYR A 36 -27.92 14.07 -19.56
N HIS A 37 -28.70 13.87 -18.50
CA HIS A 37 -30.13 14.17 -18.46
C HIS A 37 -30.46 15.59 -17.99
N ILE A 38 -29.52 16.54 -18.02
CA ILE A 38 -29.76 17.90 -17.52
C ILE A 38 -30.94 18.60 -18.23
N GLY A 39 -31.21 18.23 -19.48
CA GLY A 39 -32.37 18.72 -20.25
C GLY A 39 -33.71 18.21 -19.71
N ASP A 40 -33.73 17.05 -19.06
CA ASP A 40 -34.95 16.36 -18.61
C ASP A 40 -35.31 16.74 -17.16
N TRP A 41 -34.46 17.50 -16.45
CA TRP A 41 -34.66 17.81 -15.03
C TRP A 41 -35.95 18.57 -14.72
N SER A 42 -36.47 19.32 -15.69
CA SER A 42 -37.75 20.04 -15.56
C SER A 42 -38.97 19.14 -15.71
N ASP A 43 -38.78 17.90 -16.17
CA ASP A 43 -39.89 16.99 -16.44
C ASP A 43 -40.40 16.40 -15.12
N VAL A 44 -41.72 16.42 -14.95
CA VAL A 44 -42.39 16.04 -13.69
C VAL A 44 -42.07 14.59 -13.30
N GLY A 45 -41.86 13.71 -14.29
CA GLY A 45 -41.56 12.29 -14.10
C GLY A 45 -40.08 11.95 -13.95
N PHE A 46 -39.17 12.85 -14.33
CA PHE A 46 -37.73 12.55 -14.42
C PHE A 46 -37.18 12.00 -13.10
N TRP A 47 -37.39 12.72 -12.00
CA TRP A 47 -36.82 12.34 -10.70
C TRP A 47 -37.37 11.02 -10.18
N SER A 48 -38.63 10.69 -10.48
CA SER A 48 -39.21 9.39 -10.15
C SER A 48 -38.61 8.27 -10.99
N SER A 49 -38.55 8.43 -12.32
CA SER A 49 -38.02 7.43 -13.24
C SER A 49 -36.53 7.19 -12.98
N ALA A 50 -35.75 8.26 -12.80
CA ALA A 50 -34.33 8.19 -12.48
C ALA A 50 -34.09 7.53 -11.12
N GLY A 51 -34.91 7.84 -10.10
CA GLY A 51 -34.83 7.24 -8.77
C GLY A 51 -35.17 5.74 -8.78
N LEU A 52 -36.21 5.34 -9.51
CA LEU A 52 -36.59 3.93 -9.66
C LEU A 52 -35.52 3.14 -10.45
N GLY A 53 -34.99 3.72 -11.54
CA GLY A 53 -33.88 3.12 -12.28
C GLY A 53 -32.61 2.97 -11.42
N LEU A 54 -32.34 3.95 -10.54
CA LEU A 54 -31.25 3.84 -9.58
C LEU A 54 -31.47 2.72 -8.58
N LEU A 55 -32.70 2.49 -8.09
CA LEU A 55 -32.99 1.39 -7.16
C LEU A 55 -32.69 0.01 -7.77
N VAL A 56 -32.98 -0.19 -9.06
CA VAL A 56 -32.65 -1.43 -9.77
C VAL A 56 -31.14 -1.56 -9.98
N THR A 57 -30.43 -0.44 -10.18
CA THR A 57 -28.98 -0.42 -10.39
C THR A 57 -28.17 -0.49 -9.08
N LEU A 58 -28.77 -0.10 -7.94
CA LEU A 58 -28.12 0.00 -6.64
C LEU A 58 -27.38 -1.27 -6.21
N PRO A 59 -27.91 -2.50 -6.41
CA PRO A 59 -27.17 -3.73 -6.14
C PRO A 59 -25.82 -3.82 -6.87
N LEU A 60 -25.71 -3.31 -8.10
CA LEU A 60 -24.44 -3.33 -8.86
C LEU A 60 -23.42 -2.38 -8.23
N PHE A 61 -23.85 -1.20 -7.76
CA PHE A 61 -23.00 -0.29 -6.99
C PHE A 61 -22.48 -0.96 -5.72
N VAL A 62 -23.36 -1.66 -4.98
CA VAL A 62 -22.96 -2.38 -3.76
C VAL A 62 -21.96 -3.49 -4.09
N ILE A 63 -22.17 -4.26 -5.15
CA ILE A 63 -21.24 -5.31 -5.57
C ILE A 63 -19.86 -4.72 -5.89
N TYR A 64 -19.76 -3.67 -6.69
CA TYR A 64 -18.48 -3.03 -7.01
C TYR A 64 -17.85 -2.25 -5.84
N TYR A 65 -18.62 -1.92 -4.81
CA TYR A 65 -18.09 -1.38 -3.56
C TYR A 65 -17.49 -2.49 -2.66
N CYS A 66 -18.13 -3.66 -2.63
CA CYS A 66 -17.74 -4.81 -1.82
C CYS A 66 -16.59 -5.63 -2.43
N TYR A 67 -16.54 -5.74 -3.76
CA TYR A 67 -15.56 -6.53 -4.50
C TYR A 67 -14.59 -5.62 -5.25
N ASP A 68 -13.31 -5.71 -4.88
CA ASP A 68 -12.21 -4.97 -5.51
C ASP A 68 -11.62 -5.82 -6.64
N TYR A 69 -11.29 -5.23 -7.79
CA TYR A 69 -10.83 -5.99 -8.97
C TYR A 69 -9.39 -5.59 -9.36
N PRO A 70 -8.39 -5.93 -8.53
CA PRO A 70 -7.00 -5.54 -8.77
C PRO A 70 -6.35 -6.36 -9.89
N LEU A 71 -5.35 -5.74 -10.53
CA LEU A 71 -4.43 -6.37 -11.49
C LEU A 71 -5.16 -7.25 -12.55
N PHE A 72 -4.96 -8.57 -12.50
CA PHE A 72 -5.47 -9.53 -13.47
C PHE A 72 -7.00 -9.69 -13.47
N LEU A 73 -7.67 -9.32 -12.37
CA LEU A 73 -9.13 -9.38 -12.29
C LEU A 73 -9.82 -8.29 -13.11
N ARG A 74 -9.10 -7.24 -13.53
CA ARG A 74 -9.67 -6.11 -14.29
C ARG A 74 -10.26 -6.53 -15.63
N ASN A 75 -9.61 -7.45 -16.33
CA ASN A 75 -10.09 -7.95 -17.61
C ASN A 75 -11.48 -8.60 -17.51
N TYR A 76 -11.77 -9.21 -16.35
CA TYR A 76 -13.04 -9.84 -16.06
C TYR A 76 -14.18 -8.85 -15.83
N LEU A 77 -13.91 -7.56 -15.61
CA LEU A 77 -14.94 -6.53 -15.48
C LEU A 77 -15.65 -6.22 -16.80
N TRP A 78 -15.04 -6.54 -17.95
CA TRP A 78 -15.66 -6.35 -19.26
C TRP A 78 -16.76 -7.37 -19.55
N LEU A 79 -16.70 -8.58 -18.98
CA LEU A 79 -17.68 -9.63 -19.26
C LEU A 79 -19.10 -9.26 -18.78
N PRO A 80 -19.30 -8.71 -17.57
CA PRO A 80 -20.60 -8.18 -17.17
C PRO A 80 -21.15 -7.09 -18.09
N LEU A 81 -20.30 -6.17 -18.58
CA LEU A 81 -20.72 -5.14 -19.54
C LEU A 81 -21.20 -5.76 -20.85
N ILE A 82 -20.44 -6.70 -21.40
CA ILE A 82 -20.82 -7.44 -22.61
C ILE A 82 -22.14 -8.19 -22.37
N ALA A 83 -22.29 -8.87 -21.23
CA ALA A 83 -23.51 -9.59 -20.90
C ALA A 83 -24.72 -8.64 -20.82
N ALA A 84 -24.59 -7.48 -20.20
CA ALA A 84 -25.65 -6.47 -20.15
C ALA A 84 -26.05 -5.99 -21.54
N LEU A 85 -25.08 -5.70 -22.42
CA LEU A 85 -25.32 -5.28 -23.80
C LEU A 85 -26.02 -6.38 -24.63
N LEU A 86 -25.79 -7.65 -24.32
CA LEU A 86 -26.47 -8.77 -24.98
C LEU A 86 -27.90 -9.00 -24.47
N ILE A 87 -28.16 -8.67 -23.20
CA ILE A 87 -29.49 -8.79 -22.58
C ILE A 87 -30.39 -7.62 -23.01
N TRP A 88 -29.83 -6.41 -23.07
CA TRP A 88 -30.55 -5.18 -23.35
C TRP A 88 -29.98 -4.50 -24.60
N ASP A 89 -30.71 -4.53 -25.72
CA ASP A 89 -30.24 -4.07 -27.05
C ASP A 89 -30.45 -2.56 -27.28
N ARG A 90 -29.99 -1.70 -26.37
CA ARG A 90 -30.10 -0.23 -26.47
C ARG A 90 -28.90 0.53 -25.88
N PRO A 91 -27.66 0.36 -26.37
CA PRO A 91 -26.55 1.18 -25.92
C PRO A 91 -26.70 2.64 -26.37
N ASP A 92 -26.57 3.56 -25.42
CA ASP A 92 -26.49 4.99 -25.71
C ASP A 92 -25.03 5.41 -25.90
N LEU A 93 -24.63 5.50 -27.17
CA LEU A 93 -23.27 5.90 -27.55
C LEU A 93 -22.92 7.32 -27.10
N THR A 94 -23.90 8.22 -27.02
CA THR A 94 -23.68 9.61 -26.61
C THR A 94 -23.34 9.65 -25.12
N LEU A 95 -24.08 8.92 -24.31
CA LEU A 95 -23.80 8.76 -22.87
C LEU A 95 -22.40 8.18 -22.64
N TYR A 96 -22.00 7.15 -23.40
CA TYR A 96 -20.67 6.56 -23.28
C TYR A 96 -19.55 7.52 -23.69
N LEU A 97 -19.71 8.25 -24.79
CA LEU A 97 -18.73 9.23 -25.23
C LEU A 97 -18.58 10.37 -24.23
N LEU A 98 -19.69 10.84 -23.64
CA LEU A 98 -19.66 11.82 -22.56
C LEU A 98 -18.91 11.28 -21.33
N ALA A 99 -19.24 10.07 -20.89
CA ALA A 99 -18.62 9.43 -19.74
C ALA A 99 -17.11 9.27 -19.92
N LEU A 100 -16.68 8.71 -21.06
CA LEU A 100 -15.27 8.53 -21.39
C LEU A 100 -14.54 9.88 -21.51
N GLY A 101 -15.15 10.86 -22.18
CA GLY A 101 -14.60 12.20 -22.33
C GLY A 101 -14.35 12.87 -20.98
N LEU A 102 -15.34 12.85 -20.09
CA LEU A 102 -15.22 13.39 -18.73
C LEU A 102 -14.19 12.62 -17.90
N PHE A 103 -14.19 11.29 -17.98
CA PHE A 103 -13.22 10.45 -17.27
C PHE A 103 -11.78 10.83 -17.63
N TYR A 104 -11.44 10.85 -18.92
CA TYR A 104 -10.08 11.18 -19.37
C TYR A 104 -9.75 12.67 -19.16
N PHE A 105 -10.71 13.57 -19.36
CA PHE A 105 -10.51 14.99 -19.06
C PHE A 105 -10.13 15.20 -17.60
N PHE A 106 -10.90 14.61 -16.66
CA PHE A 106 -10.62 14.78 -15.25
C PHE A 106 -9.32 14.09 -14.84
N THR A 107 -9.14 12.82 -15.19
CA THR A 107 -7.97 12.04 -14.72
C THR A 107 -6.66 12.54 -15.31
N ILE A 108 -6.61 12.83 -16.61
CA ILE A 108 -5.34 13.15 -17.31
C ILE A 108 -5.07 14.65 -17.32
N TYR A 109 -6.08 15.45 -17.67
CA TYR A 109 -5.88 16.88 -17.87
C TYR A 109 -6.12 17.66 -16.58
N PHE A 110 -7.32 17.64 -16.02
CA PHE A 110 -7.68 18.48 -14.88
C PHE A 110 -6.86 18.13 -13.63
N TRP A 111 -6.86 16.85 -13.24
CA TRP A 111 -6.11 16.40 -12.08
C TRP A 111 -4.65 16.14 -12.43
N GLY A 112 -4.38 15.33 -13.46
CA GLY A 112 -3.01 14.94 -13.79
C GLY A 112 -2.09 16.07 -14.25
N THR A 113 -2.64 17.10 -14.88
CA THR A 113 -1.82 18.18 -15.46
C THR A 113 -2.07 19.51 -14.77
N PHE A 114 -3.30 20.00 -14.79
CA PHE A 114 -3.64 21.32 -14.29
C PHE A 114 -3.45 21.44 -12.77
N TYR A 115 -3.98 20.50 -11.99
CA TYR A 115 -3.83 20.52 -10.53
C TYR A 115 -2.37 20.36 -10.08
N TYR A 116 -1.61 19.41 -10.65
CA TYR A 116 -0.20 19.24 -10.32
C TYR A 116 0.68 20.41 -10.80
N HIS A 117 0.32 21.08 -11.89
CA HIS A 117 0.98 22.31 -12.32
C HIS A 117 0.81 23.40 -11.26
N LEU A 118 -0.41 23.62 -10.78
CA LEU A 118 -0.69 24.61 -9.74
C LEU A 118 -0.05 24.26 -8.38
N ARG A 119 -0.06 22.98 -7.99
CA ARG A 119 0.38 22.55 -6.66
C ARG A 119 1.90 22.53 -6.50
N ILE A 120 2.62 21.99 -7.49
CA ILE A 120 4.07 21.72 -7.38
C ILE A 120 4.87 22.18 -8.61
N GLY A 121 4.27 22.95 -9.52
CA GLY A 121 4.98 23.57 -10.65
C GLY A 121 5.43 22.59 -11.74
N THR A 122 4.75 21.45 -11.90
CA THR A 122 5.04 20.48 -12.99
C THR A 122 4.81 21.08 -14.38
N SER A 123 5.43 20.55 -15.43
CA SER A 123 5.24 21.06 -16.80
C SER A 123 3.80 20.88 -17.30
N TRP A 124 3.32 21.76 -18.20
CA TRP A 124 2.06 21.54 -18.93
C TRP A 124 2.08 20.28 -19.82
N TRP A 125 3.27 19.74 -20.12
CA TRP A 125 3.46 18.48 -20.83
C TRP A 125 3.29 17.23 -19.96
N ASN A 126 2.97 17.39 -18.66
CA ASN A 126 2.83 16.30 -17.70
C ASN A 126 1.70 15.31 -18.06
N PHE A 127 0.74 15.71 -18.89
CA PHE A 127 -0.34 14.82 -19.36
C PHE A 127 0.18 13.53 -20.03
N THR A 128 1.32 13.60 -20.72
CA THR A 128 1.95 12.43 -21.36
C THR A 128 2.38 11.36 -20.36
N ARG A 129 2.75 11.76 -19.13
CA ARG A 129 3.08 10.85 -18.03
C ARG A 129 1.82 10.26 -17.41
N PHE A 130 0.76 11.06 -17.30
CA PHE A 130 -0.52 10.62 -16.73
C PHE A 130 -1.24 9.58 -17.58
N TRP A 131 -1.06 9.57 -18.90
CA TRP A 131 -1.52 8.46 -19.74
C TRP A 131 -0.96 7.10 -19.28
N LYS A 132 0.33 7.04 -18.91
CA LYS A 132 0.91 5.80 -18.38
C LYS A 132 0.31 5.44 -17.02
N LEU A 133 0.10 6.43 -16.15
CA LEU A 133 -0.54 6.22 -14.84
C LEU A 133 -1.95 5.66 -15.01
N VAL A 134 -2.78 6.28 -15.85
CA VAL A 134 -4.17 5.87 -16.07
C VAL A 134 -4.29 4.45 -16.62
N LEU A 135 -3.31 4.01 -17.40
CA LEU A 135 -3.32 2.67 -18.01
C LEU A 135 -2.63 1.59 -17.16
N LYS A 136 -1.64 1.95 -16.34
CA LYS A 136 -0.77 0.98 -15.64
C LYS A 136 -0.86 1.01 -14.12
N ASN A 137 -1.52 1.99 -13.49
CA ASN A 137 -1.53 2.08 -12.03
C ASN A 137 -2.12 0.81 -11.40
N SER A 138 -1.36 0.15 -10.52
CA SER A 138 -1.79 -1.06 -9.82
C SER A 138 -2.92 -0.78 -8.83
N ASP A 139 -3.05 0.47 -8.35
CA ASP A 139 -4.11 0.89 -7.45
C ASP A 139 -5.49 0.90 -8.10
N SER A 140 -6.48 0.38 -7.38
CA SER A 140 -7.89 0.29 -7.77
C SER A 140 -8.64 1.62 -7.64
N THR A 141 -7.90 2.72 -7.43
CA THR A 141 -8.42 4.08 -7.28
C THR A 141 -9.02 4.63 -8.58
N SER A 142 -9.53 5.85 -8.51
CA SER A 142 -10.20 6.55 -9.62
C SER A 142 -9.38 6.72 -10.88
N GLY A 143 -8.06 6.61 -10.81
CA GLY A 143 -7.18 6.85 -11.94
C GLY A 143 -7.08 5.68 -12.92
N ASN A 144 -7.34 4.43 -12.51
CA ASN A 144 -7.09 3.28 -13.40
C ASN A 144 -8.24 3.06 -14.40
N ALA A 145 -7.97 3.24 -15.69
CA ALA A 145 -8.97 3.09 -16.74
C ALA A 145 -9.46 1.64 -16.90
N GLN A 146 -8.57 0.65 -16.81
CA GLN A 146 -8.95 -0.77 -16.99
C GLN A 146 -9.95 -1.24 -15.93
N GLU A 147 -9.91 -0.64 -14.74
CA GLU A 147 -10.84 -0.94 -13.67
C GLU A 147 -12.08 -0.05 -13.67
N GLN A 148 -11.91 1.27 -13.84
CA GLN A 148 -13.02 2.21 -13.70
C GLN A 148 -13.93 2.19 -14.93
N MET A 149 -13.38 2.08 -16.15
CA MET A 149 -14.19 2.15 -17.38
C MET A 149 -15.28 1.09 -17.44
N PRO A 150 -14.99 -0.22 -17.26
CA PRO A 150 -16.04 -1.23 -17.37
C PRO A 150 -17.11 -1.05 -16.29
N LYS A 151 -16.71 -0.65 -15.07
CA LYS A 151 -17.64 -0.41 -13.96
C LYS A 151 -18.59 0.75 -14.27
N PHE A 152 -18.07 1.94 -14.61
CA PHE A 152 -18.95 3.08 -14.85
C PHE A 152 -19.77 2.91 -16.12
N LEU A 153 -19.24 2.26 -17.17
CA LEU A 153 -19.99 2.01 -18.40
C LEU A 153 -21.16 1.06 -18.14
N LEU A 154 -20.94 -0.03 -17.39
CA LEU A 154 -22.02 -0.95 -17.01
C LEU A 154 -23.07 -0.24 -16.14
N LEU A 155 -22.64 0.48 -15.11
CA LEU A 155 -23.56 1.15 -14.19
C LEU A 155 -24.39 2.23 -14.89
N LEU A 156 -23.78 3.05 -15.74
CA LEU A 156 -24.49 4.04 -16.56
C LEU A 156 -25.47 3.37 -17.53
N PHE A 157 -25.05 2.27 -18.14
CA PHE A 157 -25.89 1.52 -19.07
C PHE A 157 -27.15 0.97 -18.40
N VAL A 158 -26.99 0.25 -17.29
CA VAL A 158 -28.11 -0.34 -16.56
C VAL A 158 -29.01 0.74 -15.99
N TRP A 159 -28.45 1.82 -15.43
CA TRP A 159 -29.26 2.92 -14.91
C TRP A 159 -30.04 3.61 -16.03
N ASN A 160 -29.40 3.95 -17.14
CA ASN A 160 -30.06 4.60 -18.28
C ASN A 160 -31.13 3.70 -18.92
N HIS A 161 -30.88 2.40 -19.02
CA HIS A 161 -31.86 1.44 -19.50
C HIS A 161 -33.12 1.45 -18.63
N PHE A 162 -32.99 1.26 -17.31
CA PHE A 162 -34.14 1.24 -16.41
C PHE A 162 -34.80 2.61 -16.24
N TYR A 163 -34.05 3.71 -16.33
CA TYR A 163 -34.63 5.05 -16.44
C TYR A 163 -35.62 5.13 -17.61
N GLY A 164 -35.20 4.71 -18.82
CA GLY A 164 -36.07 4.71 -19.99
C GLY A 164 -37.27 3.76 -19.87
N GLU A 165 -37.09 2.59 -19.24
CA GLU A 165 -38.21 1.67 -18.96
C GLU A 165 -39.24 2.30 -18.00
N PHE A 166 -38.80 2.93 -16.90
CA PHE A 166 -39.72 3.60 -15.98
C PHE A 166 -40.35 4.86 -16.57
N ASP A 167 -39.71 5.50 -17.54
CA ASP A 167 -40.21 6.71 -18.18
C ASP A 167 -41.21 6.43 -19.31
N HIS A 168 -41.05 5.32 -20.03
CA HIS A 168 -41.80 5.04 -21.25
C HIS A 168 -42.63 3.75 -21.22
N GLU A 169 -42.29 2.78 -20.39
CA GLU A 169 -42.93 1.46 -20.38
C GLU A 169 -43.93 1.32 -19.23
N ALA A 170 -45.07 0.70 -19.52
CA ALA A 170 -46.11 0.46 -18.51
C ALA A 170 -45.74 -0.66 -17.51
N SER A 171 -44.75 -1.50 -17.83
CA SER A 171 -44.33 -2.63 -17.00
C SER A 171 -42.81 -2.87 -17.15
N PRO A 172 -41.99 -2.11 -16.39
CA PRO A 172 -40.54 -2.23 -16.42
C PRO A 172 -40.06 -3.63 -16.03
N ASP A 173 -39.08 -4.17 -16.74
CA ASP A 173 -38.53 -5.52 -16.49
C ASP A 173 -37.53 -5.58 -15.32
N VAL A 174 -38.01 -5.21 -14.14
CA VAL A 174 -37.22 -5.18 -12.90
C VAL A 174 -36.67 -6.55 -12.54
N VAL A 175 -37.37 -7.63 -12.91
CA VAL A 175 -36.97 -9.01 -12.60
C VAL A 175 -35.66 -9.34 -13.30
N ASN A 176 -35.51 -9.04 -14.58
CA ASN A 176 -34.24 -9.27 -15.28
C ASN A 176 -33.11 -8.39 -14.73
N GLY A 177 -33.41 -7.16 -14.30
CA GLY A 177 -32.43 -6.30 -13.61
C GLY A 177 -31.90 -6.94 -12.32
N LEU A 178 -32.79 -7.49 -11.49
CA LEU A 178 -32.42 -8.17 -10.24
C LEU A 178 -31.70 -9.50 -10.49
N LEU A 179 -32.12 -10.28 -11.49
CA LEU A 179 -31.45 -11.53 -11.89
C LEU A 179 -30.03 -11.24 -12.41
N PHE A 180 -29.85 -10.19 -13.18
CA PHE A 180 -28.52 -9.75 -13.63
C PHE A 180 -27.64 -9.36 -12.45
N ALA A 181 -28.18 -8.60 -11.48
CA ALA A 181 -27.46 -8.25 -10.26
C ALA A 181 -27.04 -9.51 -9.46
N ALA A 182 -27.94 -10.49 -9.31
CA ALA A 182 -27.64 -11.75 -8.64
C ALA A 182 -26.58 -12.57 -9.40
N GLY A 183 -26.65 -12.59 -10.73
CA GLY A 183 -25.64 -13.21 -11.59
C GLY A 183 -24.28 -12.53 -11.44
N LEU A 184 -24.23 -11.19 -11.43
CA LEU A 184 -23.00 -10.44 -11.19
C LEU A 184 -22.43 -10.68 -9.80
N LEU A 185 -23.27 -10.81 -8.77
CA LEU A 185 -22.84 -11.14 -7.42
C LEU A 185 -22.20 -12.53 -7.38
N LEU A 186 -22.85 -13.53 -7.96
CA LEU A 186 -22.33 -14.90 -8.04
C LEU A 186 -21.02 -14.94 -8.84
N TYR A 187 -20.97 -14.25 -9.97
CA TYR A 187 -19.77 -14.10 -10.79
C TYR A 187 -18.62 -13.48 -10.00
N SER A 188 -18.88 -12.35 -9.33
CA SER A 188 -17.90 -11.67 -8.48
C SER A 188 -17.37 -12.60 -7.39
N PHE A 189 -18.26 -13.33 -6.73
CA PHE A 189 -17.91 -14.31 -5.70
C PHE A 189 -17.02 -15.44 -6.25
N ILE A 190 -17.40 -16.04 -7.39
CA ILE A 190 -16.64 -17.14 -8.02
C ILE A 190 -15.25 -16.65 -8.44
N LEU A 191 -15.15 -15.49 -9.08
CA LEU A 191 -13.86 -14.91 -9.46
C LEU A 191 -12.97 -14.70 -8.24
N HIS A 192 -13.51 -14.10 -7.17
CA HIS A 192 -12.72 -13.82 -5.98
C HIS A 192 -12.35 -15.09 -5.22
N ARG A 193 -13.20 -16.11 -5.27
CA ARG A 193 -12.91 -17.39 -4.64
C ARG A 193 -11.80 -18.17 -5.36
N ASN A 194 -11.75 -18.10 -6.70
CA ASN A 194 -10.91 -18.98 -7.51
C ASN A 194 -9.71 -18.29 -8.16
N LEU A 195 -9.78 -16.97 -8.40
CA LEU A 195 -8.76 -16.20 -9.13
C LEU A 195 -8.14 -15.06 -8.29
N PHE A 196 -8.56 -14.89 -7.03
CA PHE A 196 -7.89 -14.02 -6.06
C PHE A 196 -6.83 -14.82 -5.25
N ASP A 197 -6.04 -15.63 -5.95
CA ASP A 197 -4.99 -16.48 -5.37
C ASP A 197 -3.61 -15.80 -5.33
N TRP A 198 -3.48 -14.60 -5.91
CA TRP A 198 -2.23 -13.84 -5.93
C TRP A 198 -1.86 -13.24 -4.56
N LYS A 199 -2.83 -13.06 -3.64
CA LYS A 199 -2.56 -12.63 -2.27
C LYS A 199 -1.76 -13.74 -1.55
N PRO A 200 -0.62 -13.43 -0.92
CA PRO A 200 0.14 -14.38 -0.12
C PRO A 200 -0.73 -15.13 0.89
N ALA A 201 -0.57 -16.45 0.94
CA ALA A 201 -1.25 -17.26 1.93
C ALA A 201 -0.77 -16.88 3.33
N GLU A 202 -1.72 -16.56 4.22
CA GLU A 202 -1.40 -16.25 5.61
C GLU A 202 -0.96 -17.53 6.33
N ILE A 203 0.12 -17.44 7.12
CA ILE A 203 0.61 -18.58 7.90
C ILE A 203 -0.41 -18.96 8.98
N PRO A 204 -0.96 -20.20 8.97
CA PRO A 204 -2.10 -20.56 9.80
C PRO A 204 -1.74 -20.84 11.27
N SER A 205 -0.49 -21.23 11.55
CA SER A 205 0.00 -21.50 12.90
C SER A 205 0.55 -20.24 13.57
N PHE A 206 0.46 -20.17 14.89
CA PHE A 206 1.22 -19.17 15.65
C PHE A 206 2.69 -19.58 15.75
N THR A 207 3.59 -18.61 15.84
CA THR A 207 5.03 -18.84 15.96
C THR A 207 5.35 -19.70 17.16
N ARG A 208 4.71 -19.45 18.31
CA ARG A 208 4.93 -20.24 19.54
C ARG A 208 4.60 -21.73 19.41
N ASP A 209 3.71 -22.09 18.47
CA ASP A 209 3.23 -23.45 18.28
C ASP A 209 4.01 -24.18 17.16
N SER A 210 4.68 -23.43 16.28
CA SER A 210 5.35 -23.94 15.06
C SER A 210 6.87 -23.73 15.04
N SER A 211 7.40 -22.86 15.91
CA SER A 211 8.83 -22.56 15.98
C SER A 211 9.62 -23.70 16.61
N ASN A 212 10.71 -24.08 15.95
CA ASN A 212 11.68 -25.05 16.47
C ASN A 212 12.59 -24.45 17.58
N VAL A 213 12.53 -23.13 17.77
CA VAL A 213 13.27 -22.41 18.82
C VAL A 213 12.30 -21.82 19.85
N LYS A 214 12.73 -21.82 21.12
CA LYS A 214 12.00 -21.20 22.23
C LYS A 214 12.58 -19.85 22.59
N THR A 215 11.71 -18.91 22.97
CA THR A 215 12.07 -17.61 23.54
C THR A 215 11.98 -17.61 25.06
N GLY A 216 12.42 -16.51 25.69
CA GLY A 216 12.45 -16.34 27.14
C GLY A 216 13.73 -16.86 27.82
N GLY A 217 14.76 -17.16 27.03
CA GLY A 217 16.12 -17.48 27.48
C GLY A 217 17.09 -16.30 27.39
N ALA A 218 18.39 -16.58 27.43
CA ALA A 218 19.42 -15.56 27.28
C ALA A 218 19.36 -14.91 25.88
N ALA A 219 19.51 -13.58 25.84
CA ALA A 219 19.57 -12.84 24.57
C ALA A 219 20.85 -13.20 23.80
N LEU A 220 20.71 -13.46 22.50
CA LEU A 220 21.85 -13.68 21.60
C LEU A 220 22.61 -12.37 21.35
N ASN A 221 21.85 -11.26 21.27
CA ASN A 221 22.41 -9.94 21.02
C ASN A 221 22.11 -8.96 22.13
N LYS A 222 23.05 -8.03 22.36
CA LYS A 222 22.81 -6.87 23.22
C LYS A 222 21.88 -5.89 22.54
N LYS A 223 22.05 -5.69 21.23
CA LYS A 223 21.23 -4.78 20.43
C LYS A 223 20.83 -5.36 19.08
N VAL A 224 19.71 -4.88 18.57
CA VAL A 224 19.31 -5.06 17.18
C VAL A 224 18.96 -3.69 16.60
N ILE A 225 19.48 -3.39 15.41
CA ILE A 225 19.20 -2.16 14.68
C ILE A 225 18.56 -2.56 13.36
N VAL A 226 17.37 -2.03 13.09
CA VAL A 226 16.62 -2.26 11.86
C VAL A 226 16.56 -0.96 11.08
N ILE A 227 17.07 -0.95 9.86
CA ILE A 227 16.91 0.18 8.94
C ILE A 227 15.97 -0.27 7.84
N VAL A 228 14.83 0.41 7.75
CA VAL A 228 13.81 0.18 6.73
C VAL A 228 13.93 1.30 5.70
N VAL A 229 14.36 0.97 4.48
CA VAL A 229 14.33 1.90 3.35
C VAL A 229 12.96 1.76 2.68
N ASP A 230 12.04 2.65 3.05
CA ASP A 230 10.63 2.61 2.65
C ASP A 230 10.50 2.58 1.13
N GLY A 231 9.63 1.70 0.64
CA GLY A 231 9.31 1.59 -0.78
C GLY A 231 10.47 1.12 -1.68
N MET A 232 11.60 0.65 -1.13
CA MET A 232 12.77 0.25 -1.93
C MET A 232 12.51 -1.04 -2.73
N ARG A 233 12.17 -0.87 -4.00
CA ARG A 233 11.99 -1.97 -4.97
C ARG A 233 13.29 -2.75 -5.14
N LYS A 234 13.20 -4.07 -4.99
CA LYS A 234 14.35 -4.97 -5.02
C LYS A 234 15.19 -4.90 -6.29
N GLU A 235 14.55 -4.93 -7.45
CA GLU A 235 15.25 -4.89 -8.74
C GLU A 235 16.04 -3.59 -8.92
N ARG A 236 15.46 -2.47 -8.50
CA ARG A 236 16.11 -1.15 -8.57
C ARG A 236 17.25 -1.01 -7.55
N PHE A 237 17.18 -1.72 -6.43
CA PHE A 237 18.32 -1.83 -5.51
C PHE A 237 19.52 -2.55 -6.15
N GLU A 238 19.30 -3.57 -6.98
CA GLU A 238 20.40 -4.23 -7.70
C GLU A 238 21.07 -3.29 -8.71
N GLU A 239 20.30 -2.41 -9.35
CA GLU A 239 20.80 -1.43 -10.33
C GLU A 239 21.44 -0.20 -9.69
N ALA A 240 21.04 0.16 -8.47
CA ALA A 240 21.54 1.34 -7.78
C ALA A 240 23.03 1.21 -7.36
N ASP A 241 23.73 2.35 -7.33
CA ASP A 241 25.07 2.47 -6.78
C ASP A 241 25.01 2.50 -5.23
N ALA A 242 24.85 1.31 -4.64
CA ALA A 242 24.72 1.10 -3.20
C ALA A 242 25.81 0.15 -2.65
N PRO A 243 27.10 0.54 -2.72
CA PRO A 243 28.21 -0.35 -2.38
C PRO A 243 28.21 -0.79 -0.92
N PHE A 244 27.79 0.05 0.03
CA PHE A 244 27.82 -0.28 1.45
C PHE A 244 26.77 -1.34 1.82
N MET A 245 25.52 -1.13 1.43
CA MET A 245 24.43 -2.09 1.60
C MET A 245 24.72 -3.40 0.86
N LYS A 246 25.27 -3.34 -0.35
CA LYS A 246 25.67 -4.54 -1.11
C LYS A 246 26.80 -5.31 -0.42
N LYS A 247 27.75 -4.61 0.21
CA LYS A 247 28.78 -5.22 1.05
C LYS A 247 28.18 -5.89 2.28
N LEU A 248 27.32 -5.20 3.04
CA LEU A 248 26.63 -5.77 4.21
C LEU A 248 25.82 -7.02 3.85
N ARG A 249 25.16 -7.02 2.69
CA ARG A 249 24.45 -8.18 2.16
C ARG A 249 25.40 -9.34 1.86
N ALA A 250 26.52 -9.08 1.18
CA ALA A 250 27.49 -10.11 0.82
C ALA A 250 28.23 -10.69 2.04
N GLU A 251 28.48 -9.89 3.06
CA GLU A 251 29.14 -10.30 4.31
C GLU A 251 28.15 -10.84 5.36
N GLY A 252 26.85 -10.79 5.08
CA GLY A 252 25.78 -11.20 5.99
C GLY A 252 24.97 -12.40 5.47
N THR A 253 23.70 -12.47 5.88
CA THR A 253 22.71 -13.42 5.34
C THR A 253 21.60 -12.68 4.62
N GLU A 254 21.39 -13.00 3.34
CA GLU A 254 20.31 -12.48 2.50
C GLU A 254 19.11 -13.44 2.48
N TYR A 255 17.90 -12.90 2.66
CA TYR A 255 16.65 -13.60 2.33
C TYR A 255 16.15 -13.10 0.97
N ALA A 256 16.46 -13.86 -0.07
CA ALA A 256 16.22 -13.44 -1.45
C ALA A 256 14.74 -13.44 -1.82
N GLN A 257 13.89 -14.22 -1.18
CA GLN A 257 12.44 -14.26 -1.46
C GLN A 257 11.64 -13.76 -0.25
N MET A 258 12.02 -12.58 0.28
CA MET A 258 11.27 -11.92 1.36
C MET A 258 10.06 -11.17 0.80
N GLU A 259 8.87 -11.61 1.17
CA GLU A 259 7.59 -11.12 0.68
C GLU A 259 6.94 -10.14 1.67
N THR A 260 6.41 -9.03 1.16
CA THR A 260 5.63 -8.09 1.96
C THR A 260 4.24 -8.66 2.32
N VAL A 261 3.42 -7.87 3.01
CA VAL A 261 2.04 -8.22 3.38
C VAL A 261 1.03 -7.51 2.51
N TYR A 262 -0.21 -8.01 2.48
CA TYR A 262 -1.31 -7.38 1.76
C TYR A 262 -2.29 -6.67 2.70
N PRO A 263 -2.66 -5.40 2.43
CA PRO A 263 -2.15 -4.54 1.36
C PRO A 263 -0.74 -4.02 1.67
N ALA A 264 0.08 -3.86 0.62
CA ALA A 264 1.48 -3.41 0.69
C ALA A 264 1.59 -1.90 0.93
N ARG A 265 1.09 -1.43 2.07
CA ARG A 265 1.06 -0.02 2.48
C ARG A 265 1.89 0.17 3.75
N THR A 266 2.65 1.25 3.85
CA THR A 266 3.60 1.51 4.93
C THR A 266 3.08 1.19 6.34
N VAL A 267 1.97 1.80 6.79
CA VAL A 267 1.48 1.60 8.17
C VAL A 267 1.02 0.15 8.39
N VAL A 268 0.49 -0.48 7.35
CA VAL A 268 0.06 -1.88 7.37
C VAL A 268 1.28 -2.81 7.46
N CYS A 269 2.29 -2.59 6.63
CA CYS A 269 3.51 -3.40 6.57
C CYS A 269 4.31 -3.28 7.87
N PHE A 270 4.51 -2.06 8.39
CA PHE A 270 5.16 -1.83 9.67
C PHE A 270 4.39 -2.51 10.81
N SER A 271 3.07 -2.38 10.87
CA SER A 271 2.25 -3.07 11.87
C SER A 271 2.45 -4.60 11.79
N SER A 272 2.47 -5.17 10.58
CA SER A 272 2.69 -6.61 10.40
C SER A 272 4.11 -7.04 10.77
N MET A 273 5.14 -6.27 10.37
CA MET A 273 6.54 -6.53 10.72
C MET A 273 6.75 -6.58 12.23
N PHE A 274 6.18 -5.63 12.97
CA PHE A 274 6.45 -5.46 14.40
C PHE A 274 5.45 -6.16 15.32
N THR A 275 4.36 -6.72 14.80
CA THR A 275 3.50 -7.68 15.52
C THR A 275 3.78 -9.13 15.13
N GLY A 276 4.39 -9.33 13.96
CA GLY A 276 4.63 -10.64 13.36
C GLY A 276 3.36 -11.32 12.85
N THR A 277 2.29 -10.56 12.57
CA THR A 277 1.02 -11.08 12.08
C THR A 277 0.37 -10.19 11.00
N TYR A 278 -0.79 -10.57 10.48
CA TYR A 278 -1.45 -9.99 9.33
C TYR A 278 -2.55 -8.96 9.70
N PRO A 279 -2.97 -8.10 8.75
CA PRO A 279 -3.96 -7.03 8.95
C PRO A 279 -5.30 -7.44 9.54
N ARG A 280 -5.68 -8.71 9.35
CA ARG A 280 -6.90 -9.28 9.96
C ARG A 280 -6.82 -9.29 11.49
N GLU A 281 -5.64 -9.54 12.04
CA GLU A 281 -5.42 -9.71 13.48
C GLU A 281 -4.99 -8.42 14.15
N HIS A 282 -3.95 -7.74 13.66
CA HIS A 282 -3.50 -6.48 14.27
C HIS A 282 -4.46 -5.32 14.01
N GLY A 283 -5.36 -5.43 13.01
CA GLY A 283 -6.49 -4.52 12.80
C GLY A 283 -6.20 -3.28 11.95
N ILE A 284 -4.97 -3.09 11.49
CA ILE A 284 -4.55 -1.97 10.62
C ILE A 284 -4.60 -2.43 9.17
N ARG A 285 -5.49 -1.84 8.37
CA ARG A 285 -5.76 -2.26 6.97
C ARG A 285 -5.52 -1.16 5.93
N SER A 286 -5.18 0.04 6.38
CA SER A 286 -4.92 1.22 5.55
C SER A 286 -3.96 2.14 6.30
N ASN A 287 -3.33 3.06 5.57
CA ASN A 287 -2.57 4.17 6.17
C ASN A 287 -3.49 5.14 6.92
N MET A 288 -4.78 5.20 6.59
CA MET A 288 -5.78 5.92 7.36
C MET A 288 -6.32 5.04 8.50
N VAL A 289 -5.88 5.33 9.71
CA VAL A 289 -6.23 4.57 10.92
C VAL A 289 -7.45 5.19 11.59
N TRP A 290 -8.63 4.63 11.33
CA TRP A 290 -9.89 5.12 11.93
C TRP A 290 -10.01 4.83 13.43
N LYS A 291 -9.35 3.77 13.90
CA LYS A 291 -9.28 3.38 15.31
C LYS A 291 -7.82 3.22 15.70
N LEU A 292 -7.34 4.12 16.54
CA LEU A 292 -5.95 4.17 16.99
C LEU A 292 -5.53 2.88 17.71
N GLY A 293 -4.28 2.50 17.50
CA GLY A 293 -3.62 1.35 18.12
C GLY A 293 -3.84 0.03 17.38
N ILE A 294 -2.79 -0.77 17.31
CA ILE A 294 -2.87 -2.21 16.99
C ILE A 294 -3.68 -2.97 18.07
N ARG A 295 -4.31 -4.08 17.66
CA ARG A 295 -5.20 -4.89 18.53
C ARG A 295 -4.50 -6.06 19.24
N VAL A 296 -3.21 -6.25 18.96
CA VAL A 296 -2.41 -7.37 19.42
C VAL A 296 -1.08 -6.85 19.95
N GLU A 297 -0.33 -7.69 20.65
CA GLU A 297 1.00 -7.32 21.13
C GLU A 297 1.99 -7.12 19.98
N SER A 298 2.87 -6.15 20.16
CA SER A 298 4.05 -5.92 19.33
C SER A 298 5.31 -6.51 19.95
N ILE A 299 6.42 -6.43 19.20
CA ILE A 299 7.77 -6.68 19.73
C ILE A 299 8.12 -5.73 20.88
N PHE A 300 7.63 -4.48 20.87
CA PHE A 300 7.90 -3.52 21.93
C PHE A 300 7.27 -3.94 23.27
N ASP A 301 6.05 -4.47 23.23
CA ASP A 301 5.38 -5.07 24.40
C ASP A 301 6.19 -6.26 24.93
N SER A 302 6.70 -7.08 24.00
CA SER A 302 7.50 -8.26 24.34
C SER A 302 8.84 -7.89 24.99
N LEU A 303 9.51 -6.84 24.52
CA LEU A 303 10.76 -6.34 25.10
C LEU A 303 10.54 -5.79 26.52
N ARG A 304 9.43 -5.07 26.75
CA ARG A 304 9.08 -4.56 28.09
C ARG A 304 8.98 -5.67 29.13
N LYS A 305 8.47 -6.85 28.77
CA LYS A 305 8.34 -8.02 29.67
C LYS A 305 9.68 -8.53 30.20
N VAL A 306 10.78 -8.27 29.49
CA VAL A 306 12.14 -8.66 29.88
C VAL A 306 13.02 -7.46 30.23
N GLY A 307 12.42 -6.29 30.47
CA GLY A 307 13.13 -5.08 30.87
C GLY A 307 13.97 -4.42 29.77
N LYS A 308 13.76 -4.79 28.50
CA LYS A 308 14.45 -4.20 27.33
C LYS A 308 13.67 -3.02 26.75
N LYS A 309 14.39 -2.11 26.12
CA LYS A 309 13.85 -0.88 25.52
C LYS A 309 13.86 -0.97 24.00
N GLY A 310 12.74 -0.64 23.36
CA GLY A 310 12.67 -0.48 21.90
C GLY A 310 12.19 0.90 21.50
N ARG A 311 12.65 1.39 20.34
CA ARG A 311 12.20 2.64 19.72
C ARG A 311 12.05 2.50 18.22
N LEU A 312 10.98 3.07 17.68
CA LEU A 312 10.74 3.20 16.26
C LEU A 312 10.79 4.67 15.86
N LEU A 313 11.76 5.04 15.03
CA LEU A 313 11.87 6.35 14.41
C LEU A 313 11.28 6.30 12.99
N GLY A 314 10.20 7.05 12.75
CA GLY A 314 9.52 7.02 11.45
C GLY A 314 8.50 8.13 11.23
N ILE A 315 7.61 7.94 10.25
CA ILE A 315 6.57 8.90 9.90
C ILE A 315 5.50 9.01 11.00
N ALA A 316 4.87 10.18 11.10
CA ALA A 316 3.85 10.47 12.11
C ALA A 316 2.65 9.49 12.05
N HIS A 317 2.28 8.97 10.88
CA HIS A 317 1.20 8.00 10.73
C HIS A 317 1.45 6.67 11.48
N LEU A 318 2.70 6.34 11.79
CA LEU A 318 3.01 5.16 12.60
C LEU A 318 2.60 5.33 14.07
N ILE A 319 2.54 6.57 14.59
CA ILE A 319 2.03 6.87 15.94
C ILE A 319 0.60 6.35 16.08
N ASP A 320 -0.23 6.54 15.05
CA ASP A 320 -1.63 6.13 15.09
C ASP A 320 -1.78 4.61 15.27
N SER A 321 -0.79 3.82 14.86
CA SER A 321 -0.79 2.36 14.98
C SER A 321 -0.02 1.83 16.19
N MET A 322 1.13 2.43 16.53
CA MET A 322 2.10 1.87 17.47
C MET A 322 2.31 2.74 18.73
N GLY A 323 1.63 3.89 18.83
CA GLY A 323 1.61 4.73 20.03
C GLY A 323 2.98 5.26 20.44
N ASP A 324 3.23 5.28 21.75
CA ASP A 324 4.41 5.88 22.40
C ASP A 324 5.74 5.17 22.08
N ASP A 325 5.70 4.01 21.42
CA ASP A 325 6.90 3.33 20.94
C ASP A 325 7.49 4.01 19.68
N VAL A 326 6.71 4.91 19.05
CA VAL A 326 7.10 5.68 17.88
C VAL A 326 7.56 7.07 18.27
N GLU A 327 8.74 7.41 17.81
CA GLU A 327 9.23 8.78 17.77
C GLU A 327 9.13 9.30 16.34
N SER A 328 8.34 10.34 16.10
CA SER A 328 8.10 10.84 14.74
C SER A 328 9.04 11.97 14.34
N VAL A 329 9.44 11.97 13.07
CA VAL A 329 10.01 13.15 12.40
C VAL A 329 9.00 13.67 11.38
N THR A 330 8.80 15.00 11.33
CA THR A 330 7.85 15.61 10.38
C THR A 330 8.32 15.39 8.94
N ALA A 331 7.51 14.69 8.13
CA ALA A 331 7.81 14.41 6.72
C ALA A 331 7.59 15.61 5.77
N VAL A 332 7.09 16.75 6.27
CA VAL A 332 6.85 17.96 5.48
C VAL A 332 8.07 18.88 5.56
N MET A 333 9.08 18.61 4.75
CA MET A 333 10.22 19.49 4.56
C MET A 333 10.54 19.64 3.07
N HIS A 334 10.77 20.86 2.59
CA HIS A 334 11.26 21.10 1.23
C HIS A 334 12.71 20.63 1.10
N ASN A 335 13.03 19.99 -0.03
CA ASN A 335 14.35 19.55 -0.47
C ASN A 335 14.99 18.44 0.38
N ASP A 336 15.14 17.22 -0.12
CA ASP A 336 16.25 16.26 0.11
C ASP A 336 16.90 16.05 1.51
N VAL A 337 16.35 16.54 2.63
CA VAL A 337 16.97 16.44 3.97
C VAL A 337 16.24 15.49 4.91
N ALA A 338 15.14 14.85 4.48
CA ALA A 338 14.34 13.99 5.35
C ALA A 338 15.17 12.83 5.95
N ASP A 339 15.79 12.01 5.10
CA ASP A 339 16.57 10.84 5.55
C ASP A 339 17.81 11.26 6.36
N ARG A 340 18.45 12.38 5.99
CA ARG A 340 19.53 12.99 6.77
C ARG A 340 19.08 13.33 8.19
N ASN A 341 17.92 13.97 8.35
CA ASN A 341 17.37 14.32 9.66
C ASN A 341 16.99 13.07 10.47
N ILE A 342 16.51 12.03 9.80
CA ILE A 342 16.20 10.74 10.43
C ILE A 342 17.48 10.10 10.97
N ILE A 343 18.57 10.05 10.20
CA ILE A 343 19.86 9.56 10.70
C ILE A 343 20.40 10.39 11.87
N GLU A 344 20.33 11.73 11.79
CA GLU A 344 20.78 12.57 12.90
C GLU A 344 19.91 12.37 14.16
N ARG A 345 18.59 12.17 14.01
CA ARG A 345 17.73 11.85 15.15
C ARG A 345 18.00 10.45 15.69
N ALA A 346 18.27 9.47 14.84
CA ALA A 346 18.65 8.12 15.24
C ALA A 346 19.93 8.14 16.10
N LYS A 347 20.96 8.90 15.71
CA LYS A 347 22.17 9.12 16.53
C LYS A 347 21.82 9.68 17.92
N LYS A 348 20.97 10.72 17.97
CA LYS A 348 20.53 11.31 19.26
C LYS A 348 19.74 10.31 20.12
N ILE A 349 18.84 9.52 19.54
CA ILE A 349 18.11 8.47 20.27
C ILE A 349 19.09 7.44 20.86
N MET A 350 20.12 7.05 20.10
CA MET A 350 21.16 6.14 20.59
C MET A 350 21.96 6.73 21.75
N GLU A 351 22.25 8.03 21.74
CA GLU A 351 22.96 8.72 22.83
C GLU A 351 22.09 8.98 24.07
N GLU A 352 20.85 9.43 23.87
CA GLU A 352 19.93 9.87 24.94
C GLU A 352 19.22 8.67 25.59
N GLN A 353 18.78 7.70 24.79
CA GLN A 353 17.89 6.62 25.23
C GLN A 353 18.56 5.24 25.19
N ASN A 354 19.55 5.07 24.31
CA ASN A 354 20.35 3.85 24.13
C ASN A 354 19.51 2.55 24.08
N PRO A 355 18.50 2.44 23.19
CA PRO A 355 17.57 1.31 23.18
C PRO A 355 18.28 -0.02 22.81
N ASP A 356 17.69 -1.14 23.24
CA ASP A 356 18.08 -2.49 22.81
C ASP A 356 17.61 -2.79 21.39
N LEU A 357 16.47 -2.23 20.98
CA LEU A 357 15.96 -2.27 19.61
C LEU A 357 15.78 -0.84 19.07
N LEU A 358 16.48 -0.49 18.01
CA LEU A 358 16.21 0.72 17.24
C LEU A 358 15.68 0.33 15.86
N VAL A 359 14.54 0.88 15.47
CA VAL A 359 14.03 0.83 14.10
C VAL A 359 14.10 2.24 13.52
N ALA A 360 14.70 2.42 12.34
CA ALA A 360 14.76 3.69 11.65
C ALA A 360 14.19 3.53 10.23
N GLN A 361 13.16 4.31 9.91
CA GLN A 361 12.52 4.35 8.60
C GLN A 361 13.11 5.50 7.77
N LEU A 362 13.80 5.19 6.67
CA LEU A 362 14.20 6.18 5.65
C LEU A 362 13.09 6.27 4.61
N ILE A 363 12.62 7.48 4.30
CA ILE A 363 11.40 7.73 3.52
C ILE A 363 11.69 8.30 2.12
N GLY A 364 12.93 8.70 1.84
CA GLY A 364 13.27 9.42 0.62
C GLY A 364 13.00 8.62 -0.65
N VAL A 365 13.27 7.30 -0.62
CA VAL A 365 13.10 6.40 -1.77
C VAL A 365 11.63 6.30 -2.17
N ASP A 366 10.75 5.95 -1.22
CA ASP A 366 9.30 5.90 -1.44
C ASP A 366 8.73 7.25 -1.93
N GLN A 367 9.11 8.37 -1.30
CA GLN A 367 8.69 9.71 -1.72
C GLN A 367 9.11 10.04 -3.17
N THR A 368 10.31 9.61 -3.56
CA THR A 368 10.81 9.78 -4.93
C THR A 368 10.04 8.90 -5.89
N GLY A 369 9.75 7.65 -5.53
CA GLY A 369 8.89 6.78 -6.33
C GLY A 369 7.46 7.31 -6.48
N HIS A 370 6.91 7.96 -5.44
CA HIS A 370 5.60 8.61 -5.50
C HIS A 370 5.55 9.87 -6.36
N SER A 371 6.67 10.55 -6.58
CA SER A 371 6.70 11.82 -7.31
C SER A 371 7.25 11.69 -8.73
N ARG A 372 8.21 10.78 -8.94
CA ARG A 372 8.93 10.58 -10.20
C ARG A 372 8.66 9.22 -10.82
N GLY A 373 8.44 8.21 -9.99
CA GLY A 373 8.29 6.82 -10.40
C GLY A 373 9.61 6.05 -10.46
N VAL A 374 9.51 4.72 -10.43
CA VAL A 374 10.65 3.82 -10.18
C VAL A 374 11.65 3.70 -11.34
N LEU A 375 11.23 3.99 -12.57
CA LEU A 375 12.04 3.78 -13.79
C LEU A 375 13.04 4.90 -14.08
N TYR A 376 13.04 5.98 -13.31
CA TYR A 376 13.90 7.14 -13.52
C TYR A 376 15.13 7.08 -12.63
N ASP A 377 16.23 7.68 -13.10
CA ASP A 377 17.51 7.72 -12.38
C ASP A 377 17.39 8.35 -10.99
N ASP A 378 16.47 9.33 -10.83
CA ASP A 378 16.13 9.96 -9.55
C ASP A 378 15.88 8.90 -8.44
N TYR A 379 15.19 7.80 -8.79
CA TYR A 379 14.85 6.74 -7.83
C TYR A 379 16.08 5.93 -7.39
N THR A 380 16.93 5.51 -8.33
CA THR A 380 18.18 4.78 -8.04
C THR A 380 19.22 5.68 -7.36
N GLN A 381 19.26 6.98 -7.70
CA GLN A 381 20.09 7.97 -7.01
C GLN A 381 19.65 8.13 -5.55
N LYS A 382 18.35 8.08 -5.28
CA LYS A 382 17.82 8.13 -3.91
C LYS A 382 18.21 6.89 -3.10
N ILE A 383 18.24 5.71 -3.71
CA ILE A 383 18.77 4.48 -3.07
C ILE A 383 20.28 4.67 -2.76
N ALA A 384 21.06 5.24 -3.68
CA ALA A 384 22.48 5.53 -3.46
C ALA A 384 22.71 6.58 -2.35
N GLU A 385 21.80 7.53 -2.17
CA GLU A 385 21.82 8.46 -1.04
C GLU A 385 21.55 7.76 0.29
N ALA A 386 20.54 6.87 0.33
CA ALA A 386 20.26 6.05 1.50
C ALA A 386 21.46 5.17 1.88
N ASP A 387 22.16 4.58 0.90
CA ASP A 387 23.39 3.81 1.11
C ASP A 387 24.45 4.60 1.90
N ARG A 388 24.77 5.82 1.44
CA ARG A 388 25.77 6.69 2.09
C ARG A 388 25.35 7.10 3.50
N LEU A 389 24.07 7.36 3.70
CA LEU A 389 23.51 7.70 5.00
C LEU A 389 23.60 6.53 5.98
N ILE A 390 23.34 5.32 5.50
CA ILE A 390 23.48 4.08 6.27
C ILE A 390 24.95 3.81 6.62
N GLU A 391 25.87 3.97 5.66
CA GLU A 391 27.31 3.84 5.89
C GLU A 391 27.79 4.79 7.00
N GLU A 392 27.38 6.06 6.92
CA GLU A 392 27.75 7.06 7.92
C GLU A 392 27.23 6.71 9.31
N PHE A 393 25.97 6.25 9.41
CA PHE A 393 25.35 5.87 10.67
C PHE A 393 26.01 4.63 11.29
N VAL A 394 26.22 3.58 10.50
CA VAL A 394 26.87 2.35 10.95
C VAL A 394 28.32 2.63 11.36
N GLY A 395 29.08 3.39 10.57
CA GLY A 395 30.44 3.78 10.95
C GLY A 395 30.49 4.63 12.23
N TRP A 396 29.46 5.44 12.49
CA TRP A 396 29.33 6.17 13.77
C TRP A 396 29.06 5.22 14.94
N LEU A 397 28.19 4.22 14.77
CA LEU A 397 27.93 3.19 15.79
C LEU A 397 29.18 2.37 16.11
N GLU A 398 29.97 2.00 15.10
CA GLU A 398 31.24 1.29 15.26
C GLU A 398 32.23 2.12 16.11
N ARG A 399 32.42 3.40 15.77
CA ARG A 399 33.30 4.31 16.55
C ARG A 399 32.85 4.48 18.00
N LYS A 400 31.56 4.31 18.29
CA LYS A 400 31.00 4.36 19.64
C LYS A 400 31.06 3.00 20.37
N GLY A 401 31.60 1.95 19.75
CA GLY A 401 31.65 0.59 20.32
C GLY A 401 30.26 -0.06 20.43
N MET A 402 29.28 0.42 19.65
CA MET A 402 27.90 -0.06 19.71
C MET A 402 27.64 -1.25 18.79
N MET A 403 28.63 -1.71 18.01
CA MET A 403 28.46 -2.80 17.04
C MET A 403 29.01 -4.16 17.50
N ASP A 404 29.80 -4.21 18.59
CA ASP A 404 30.49 -5.42 19.07
C ASP A 404 29.56 -6.62 19.35
N ASN A 405 28.32 -6.35 19.76
CA ASN A 405 27.28 -7.36 19.91
C ASN A 405 25.92 -6.82 19.45
N THR A 406 25.88 -6.47 18.16
CA THR A 406 24.70 -5.91 17.50
C THR A 406 24.42 -6.64 16.20
N THR A 407 23.17 -7.01 16.01
CA THR A 407 22.66 -7.43 14.70
C THR A 407 22.07 -6.22 13.97
N LEU A 408 22.53 -5.97 12.75
CA LEU A 408 21.97 -5.00 11.83
C LEU A 408 21.06 -5.72 10.84
N ILE A 409 19.85 -5.20 10.63
CA ILE A 409 18.90 -5.68 9.62
C ILE A 409 18.61 -4.53 8.67
N ILE A 410 18.84 -4.73 7.38
CA ILE A 410 18.48 -3.78 6.33
C ILE A 410 17.36 -4.40 5.50
N CYS A 411 16.26 -3.66 5.33
CA CYS A 411 15.13 -4.15 4.56
C CYS A 411 14.29 -3.02 3.94
N ALA A 412 13.27 -3.40 3.18
CA ALA A 412 12.14 -2.53 2.83
C ALA A 412 10.83 -3.14 3.37
N ASP A 413 9.82 -2.32 3.56
CA ASP A 413 8.48 -2.72 3.97
C ASP A 413 7.61 -3.16 2.77
N HIS A 414 7.77 -2.48 1.63
CA HIS A 414 7.26 -2.89 0.33
C HIS A 414 8.20 -2.39 -0.78
N GLY A 415 8.01 -2.90 -2.00
CA GLY A 415 8.58 -2.28 -3.20
C GLY A 415 7.64 -1.24 -3.79
N GLN A 416 7.71 -1.04 -5.10
CA GLN A 416 6.88 -0.04 -5.78
C GLN A 416 6.60 -0.45 -7.23
N ALA A 417 5.35 -0.30 -7.65
CA ALA A 417 4.88 -0.68 -8.98
C ALA A 417 5.50 0.18 -10.08
N ASP A 418 5.29 -0.25 -11.32
CA ASP A 418 5.64 0.52 -12.50
C ASP A 418 4.82 1.82 -12.57
N GLY A 419 5.52 2.96 -12.55
CA GLY A 419 4.89 4.28 -12.66
C GLY A 419 5.06 5.11 -11.40
N ILE A 420 4.19 6.11 -11.24
CA ILE A 420 4.25 7.09 -10.15
C ILE A 420 3.32 6.63 -9.04
N GLY A 421 3.89 6.39 -7.85
CA GLY A 421 3.13 6.19 -6.61
C GLY A 421 2.22 4.96 -6.55
N GLY A 422 2.49 3.93 -7.35
CA GLY A 422 1.78 2.66 -7.25
C GLY A 422 2.40 1.78 -6.16
N HIS A 423 1.71 1.59 -5.05
CA HIS A 423 1.91 0.45 -4.18
C HIS A 423 0.62 0.12 -3.39
N GLY A 424 0.54 -1.07 -2.78
CA GLY A 424 -0.60 -1.52 -1.98
C GLY A 424 -1.33 -2.73 -2.54
N HIS A 425 -0.98 -3.18 -3.75
CA HIS A 425 -1.71 -4.22 -4.48
C HIS A 425 -0.83 -5.40 -4.91
N LEU A 426 0.41 -5.48 -4.40
CA LEU A 426 1.37 -6.55 -4.68
C LEU A 426 1.63 -6.76 -6.18
N ASP A 427 1.76 -5.68 -6.92
CA ASP A 427 2.37 -5.75 -8.25
C ASP A 427 3.77 -6.38 -8.17
N GLU A 428 4.30 -6.86 -9.29
CA GLU A 428 5.56 -7.60 -9.37
C GLU A 428 6.71 -6.85 -8.68
N GLY A 429 6.77 -5.53 -8.88
CA GLY A 429 7.75 -4.64 -8.26
C GLY A 429 7.50 -4.27 -6.79
N GLU A 430 6.32 -4.57 -6.24
CA GLU A 430 5.94 -4.27 -4.85
C GLU A 430 6.19 -5.44 -3.90
N ARG A 431 6.06 -6.66 -4.41
CA ARG A 431 5.84 -7.87 -3.61
C ARG A 431 7.08 -8.36 -2.87
N TYR A 432 8.23 -8.38 -3.55
CA TYR A 432 9.49 -8.87 -2.98
C TYR A 432 10.42 -7.71 -2.65
N VAL A 433 10.93 -7.71 -1.42
CA VAL A 433 11.74 -6.62 -0.87
C VAL A 433 13.17 -7.07 -0.58
N PRO A 434 14.17 -6.18 -0.65
CA PRO A 434 15.48 -6.42 -0.06
C PRO A 434 15.33 -6.75 1.43
N PHE A 435 16.03 -7.78 1.89
CA PHE A 435 16.07 -8.16 3.31
C PHE A 435 17.35 -8.92 3.61
N PHE A 436 18.21 -8.36 4.47
CA PHE A 436 19.43 -9.04 4.90
C PHE A 436 19.84 -8.64 6.31
N LEU A 437 20.48 -9.58 7.00
CA LEU A 437 21.03 -9.40 8.34
C LEU A 437 22.55 -9.41 8.27
N HIS A 438 23.19 -8.63 9.14
CA HIS A 438 24.64 -8.58 9.29
C HIS A 438 25.01 -8.39 10.77
N GLY A 439 26.01 -9.11 11.26
CA GLY A 439 26.45 -8.98 12.65
C GLY A 439 27.31 -10.16 13.12
N PRO A 440 27.88 -10.09 14.33
CA PRO A 440 28.79 -11.11 14.84
C PRO A 440 28.12 -12.47 15.02
N THR A 441 26.82 -12.50 15.36
CA THR A 441 26.00 -13.70 15.55
C THR A 441 25.32 -14.20 14.27
N ILE A 442 25.49 -13.49 13.15
CA ILE A 442 24.83 -13.78 11.88
C ILE A 442 25.77 -14.54 10.94
N GLN A 443 25.26 -15.54 10.22
CA GLN A 443 26.03 -16.28 9.21
C GLN A 443 26.47 -15.33 8.08
N GLN A 444 27.66 -15.55 7.54
CA GLN A 444 28.27 -14.68 6.53
C GLN A 444 28.24 -15.36 5.17
N GLY A 445 27.94 -14.59 4.11
CA GLY A 445 27.92 -15.07 2.74
C GLY A 445 26.80 -16.05 2.43
N LEU A 446 25.75 -16.09 3.26
CA LEU A 446 24.63 -17.01 3.08
C LEU A 446 23.49 -16.33 2.31
N ARG A 447 22.93 -17.03 1.34
CA ARG A 447 21.72 -16.61 0.62
C ARG A 447 20.65 -17.69 0.78
N ILE A 448 19.48 -17.27 1.26
CA ILE A 448 18.29 -18.09 1.46
C ILE A 448 17.32 -17.77 0.33
N ASP A 449 17.03 -18.75 -0.52
CA ASP A 449 16.09 -18.60 -1.65
C ASP A 449 14.68 -19.09 -1.31
N GLU A 450 14.49 -19.74 -0.15
CA GLU A 450 13.19 -20.09 0.41
C GLU A 450 12.32 -18.84 0.61
N LYS A 451 11.01 -19.00 0.39
CA LYS A 451 10.04 -17.92 0.57
C LYS A 451 9.82 -17.63 2.04
N HIS A 452 10.04 -16.38 2.44
CA HIS A 452 9.71 -15.87 3.77
C HIS A 452 8.82 -14.63 3.63
N SER A 453 8.22 -14.21 4.74
CA SER A 453 7.38 -13.01 4.78
C SER A 453 7.85 -12.07 5.87
N LEU A 454 7.63 -10.77 5.68
CA LEU A 454 7.97 -9.72 6.65
C LEU A 454 7.36 -9.95 8.05
N VAL A 455 6.31 -10.78 8.18
CA VAL A 455 5.78 -11.22 9.48
C VAL A 455 6.79 -12.02 10.31
N SER A 456 7.89 -12.51 9.72
CA SER A 456 9.02 -13.13 10.42
C SER A 456 9.90 -12.14 11.18
N MET A 457 9.73 -10.82 10.97
CA MET A 457 10.54 -9.79 11.63
C MET A 457 10.39 -9.82 13.16
N ALA A 458 9.20 -9.55 13.70
CA ALA A 458 8.97 -9.52 15.15
C ALA A 458 9.41 -10.79 15.91
N PRO A 459 9.08 -12.02 15.47
CA PRO A 459 9.54 -13.21 16.17
C PRO A 459 11.05 -13.40 16.10
N THR A 460 11.71 -12.99 15.01
CA THR A 460 13.17 -12.98 14.90
C THR A 460 13.80 -11.97 15.86
N LEU A 461 13.26 -10.75 15.93
CA LEU A 461 13.71 -9.74 16.90
C LEU A 461 13.56 -10.23 18.34
N ALA A 462 12.44 -10.87 18.66
CA ALA A 462 12.20 -11.44 19.99
C ALA A 462 13.25 -12.52 20.32
N TYR A 463 13.56 -13.40 19.37
CA TYR A 463 14.57 -14.43 19.55
C TYR A 463 15.98 -13.85 19.76
N LEU A 464 16.41 -12.91 18.93
CA LEU A 464 17.73 -12.26 19.05
C LEU A 464 17.90 -11.53 20.39
N LEU A 465 16.84 -10.90 20.89
CA LEU A 465 16.85 -10.09 22.12
C LEU A 465 16.42 -10.86 23.37
N GLY A 466 16.14 -12.16 23.27
CA GLY A 466 15.72 -13.00 24.40
C GLY A 466 14.34 -12.63 24.99
N ALA A 467 13.50 -11.92 24.23
CA ALA A 467 12.14 -11.58 24.63
C ALA A 467 11.16 -12.70 24.24
N PRO A 468 10.03 -12.90 24.95
CA PRO A 468 8.96 -13.78 24.49
C PRO A 468 8.43 -13.35 23.12
N PHE A 469 7.90 -14.28 22.33
CA PHE A 469 7.25 -13.90 21.08
C PHE A 469 5.99 -13.05 21.35
N PRO A 470 5.66 -12.07 20.48
CA PRO A 470 4.36 -11.42 20.53
C PRO A 470 3.24 -12.47 20.45
N SER A 471 2.22 -12.33 21.30
CA SER A 471 1.20 -13.37 21.51
C SER A 471 0.50 -13.90 20.25
N HIS A 472 0.37 -13.06 19.22
CA HIS A 472 -0.30 -13.38 17.96
C HIS A 472 0.66 -13.50 16.77
N SER A 473 1.98 -13.51 17.01
CA SER A 473 2.96 -13.69 15.94
C SER A 473 2.76 -15.04 15.24
N ARG A 474 2.93 -15.03 13.90
CA ARG A 474 2.74 -16.16 12.99
C ARG A 474 3.97 -16.45 12.14
N GLY A 475 4.81 -15.44 11.87
CA GLY A 475 6.02 -15.64 11.08
C GLY A 475 6.99 -16.64 11.71
N PRO A 476 7.64 -17.52 10.93
CA PRO A 476 8.73 -18.34 11.45
C PRO A 476 9.90 -17.45 11.87
N VAL A 477 10.65 -17.90 12.88
CA VAL A 477 11.91 -17.28 13.26
C VAL A 477 12.94 -17.57 12.15
N LEU A 478 13.67 -16.55 11.72
CA LEU A 478 14.71 -16.63 10.68
C LEU A 478 16.00 -17.25 11.23
N THR A 479 15.92 -18.51 11.65
CA THR A 479 17.01 -19.22 12.34
C THR A 479 18.19 -19.54 11.44
N GLU A 480 17.96 -19.65 10.14
CA GLU A 480 18.95 -19.95 9.10
C GLU A 480 20.07 -18.90 9.06
N ALA A 481 19.73 -17.65 9.40
CA ALA A 481 20.70 -16.55 9.46
C ALA A 481 21.58 -16.57 10.72
N ILE A 482 21.26 -17.38 11.72
CA ILE A 482 21.91 -17.32 13.04
C ILE A 482 23.02 -18.36 13.09
N LYS A 483 24.20 -17.96 13.59
CA LYS A 483 25.30 -18.90 13.86
C LYS A 483 24.88 -19.82 15.00
N HIS A 484 24.90 -21.13 14.76
CA HIS A 484 24.82 -22.10 15.83
C HIS A 484 26.18 -22.15 16.55
N HIS A 485 26.19 -21.87 17.85
CA HIS A 485 27.34 -22.17 18.68
C HIS A 485 27.26 -23.65 19.05
N ASP A 486 28.09 -24.47 18.41
CA ASP A 486 28.35 -25.84 18.85
C ASP A 486 29.11 -25.87 20.20
#